data_AF-A0A537XXD2-F1
#
_entry.id   AF-A0A537XXD2-F1
#
_cell.length_a   1.000
_cell.length_b   1.000
_cell.length_c   1.000
_cell.angle_alpha   90.00
_cell.angle_beta   90.00
_cell.angle_gamma   90.00
#
_symmetry.space_group_name_H-M   'P 1'
#
loop_
_entity.id
_entity.type
_entity.pdbx_description
1 polymer ?
#
loop_
_entity_poly.entity_id
_entity_poly.type
_entity_poly.pdbx_seq_one_letter_code
_entity_poly.pdbx_strand_id
1 'polypeptide(L)'
;MADPLESLGLPPSPVDPDPAFATRLRARITRALALPKGVTVSNLTIDLESEAGVAAAPAGGVIPYLIVADAPRALDWYVEALGARHRGEPVVMPDGRIGHAELEVAGGVIFLADPSPESRVAPPAPGAHASVSLTASVPDAVRFVDRAVAAGAELQRAPEATPHGVQAVVVDPFGHRWIVHSPSPVPVAGQREDAAMRQGDVAYVSLFVPDLGRARAFFGSVLGWAFGPASSEQAAQVEGLSLSHGMLGGQERSNLLMCFAVDDVDAAVERVWAAAGRVEEPTDEPYGRVANCVDDQGMAFCIFTPPPGAPPRRGPANGERHGDPSYLTIEVVDSARTRTFFGEVLGWRFSPGRIEDGWGVEGVVPMSGLSGGHAVDTVVPMYRVDDIAAAVERVRAAGGTATDPVAQPYGWTSECVDDQGTRFYLGEL
;
A
#
# COMPACT_ATOMS: atom_id res chain seq x y z
N MET A 1 -57.67 -7.60 -11.18
CA MET A 1 -56.41 -7.84 -10.44
C MET A 1 -55.99 -6.47 -9.93
N ALA A 2 -55.96 -6.28 -8.61
CA ALA A 2 -55.48 -5.02 -8.04
C ALA A 2 -53.99 -4.88 -8.32
N ASP A 3 -53.54 -3.65 -8.54
CA ASP A 3 -52.15 -3.30 -8.80
C ASP A 3 -51.29 -3.71 -7.58
N PRO A 4 -50.24 -4.55 -7.76
CA PRO A 4 -49.38 -4.98 -6.66
C PRO A 4 -48.63 -3.83 -5.96
N LEU A 5 -48.62 -2.62 -6.52
CA LEU A 5 -47.97 -1.45 -5.93
C LEU A 5 -48.85 -0.65 -4.97
N GLU A 6 -50.18 -0.87 -4.95
CA GLU A 6 -51.07 -0.18 -4.01
C GLU A 6 -50.77 -0.54 -2.54
N SER A 7 -50.18 -1.70 -2.26
CA SER A 7 -49.85 -2.11 -0.89
C SER A 7 -48.73 -1.28 -0.26
N LEU A 8 -47.92 -0.60 -1.06
CA LEU A 8 -46.81 0.25 -0.60
C LEU A 8 -47.29 1.62 -0.12
N GLY A 9 -48.53 2.01 -0.44
CA GLY A 9 -49.13 3.28 -0.01
C GLY A 9 -49.84 3.21 1.35
N LEU A 10 -49.98 2.01 1.93
CA LEU A 10 -50.64 1.82 3.22
C LEU A 10 -49.62 1.96 4.38
N PRO A 11 -49.98 2.61 5.50
CA PRO A 11 -49.10 2.70 6.66
C PRO A 11 -48.77 1.30 7.19
N PRO A 12 -47.49 1.01 7.53
CA PRO A 12 -47.08 -0.32 7.94
C PRO A 12 -47.75 -0.70 9.26
N SER A 13 -48.61 -1.71 9.20
CA SER A 13 -49.14 -2.39 10.39
C SER A 13 -48.08 -3.36 10.91
N PRO A 14 -47.67 -3.30 12.18
CA PRO A 14 -46.82 -4.33 12.76
C PRO A 14 -47.49 -5.69 12.61
N VAL A 15 -46.78 -6.63 11.99
CA VAL A 15 -47.21 -8.03 11.90
C VAL A 15 -46.35 -8.81 12.87
N ASP A 16 -46.99 -9.52 13.80
CA ASP A 16 -46.25 -10.42 14.67
C ASP A 16 -45.53 -11.48 13.83
N PRO A 17 -44.24 -11.74 14.11
CA PRO A 17 -43.49 -12.73 13.35
C PRO A 17 -44.16 -14.11 13.50
N ASP A 18 -44.05 -14.93 12.46
CA ASP A 18 -44.52 -16.31 12.48
C ASP A 18 -44.10 -16.99 13.80
N PRO A 19 -45.06 -17.49 14.61
CA PRO A 19 -44.77 -18.11 15.89
C PRO A 19 -43.76 -19.26 15.79
N ALA A 20 -43.74 -19.99 14.66
CA ALA A 20 -42.79 -21.06 14.44
C ALA A 20 -41.38 -20.51 14.22
N PHE A 21 -41.25 -19.40 13.47
CA PHE A 21 -39.98 -18.68 13.33
C PHE A 21 -39.50 -18.11 14.66
N ALA A 22 -40.37 -17.45 15.42
CA ALA A 22 -40.04 -16.87 16.72
C ALA A 22 -39.54 -17.95 17.71
N THR A 23 -40.20 -19.12 17.75
CA THR A 23 -39.77 -20.25 18.59
C THR A 23 -38.41 -20.81 18.15
N ARG A 24 -38.17 -20.98 16.83
CA ARG A 24 -36.87 -21.44 16.31
C ARG A 24 -35.74 -20.46 16.64
N LEU A 25 -35.98 -19.16 16.44
CA LEU A 25 -35.01 -18.11 16.71
C LEU A 25 -34.67 -18.04 18.20
N ARG A 26 -35.69 -18.09 19.08
CA ARG A 26 -35.50 -18.05 20.53
C ARG A 26 -34.69 -19.27 21.01
N ALA A 27 -35.00 -20.47 20.54
CA ALA A 27 -34.22 -21.67 20.86
C ALA A 27 -32.75 -21.54 20.43
N ARG A 28 -32.49 -20.93 19.27
CA ARG A 28 -31.13 -20.72 18.75
C ARG A 28 -30.34 -19.72 19.59
N ILE A 29 -30.96 -18.60 19.97
CA ILE A 29 -30.33 -17.57 20.83
C ILE A 29 -30.05 -18.13 22.22
N THR A 30 -31.00 -18.86 22.83
CA THR A 30 -30.77 -19.50 24.14
C THR A 30 -29.60 -20.48 24.10
N ARG A 31 -29.46 -21.25 23.02
CA ARG A 31 -28.33 -22.17 22.83
C ARG A 31 -27.01 -21.43 22.63
N ALA A 32 -27.01 -20.30 21.90
CA ALA A 32 -25.83 -19.48 21.69
C ALA A 32 -25.34 -18.81 22.99
N LEU A 33 -26.27 -18.34 23.83
CA LEU A 33 -25.97 -17.71 25.12
C LEU A 33 -25.46 -18.71 26.18
N ALA A 34 -25.70 -20.01 25.99
CA ALA A 34 -25.23 -21.07 26.88
C ALA A 34 -23.81 -21.57 26.57
N LEU A 35 -23.15 -21.04 25.52
CA LEU A 35 -21.79 -21.44 25.14
C LEU A 35 -20.73 -20.64 25.92
N PRO A 36 -19.57 -21.24 26.27
CA PRO A 36 -18.46 -20.51 26.86
C PRO A 36 -17.94 -19.40 25.93
N LYS A 37 -17.56 -18.24 26.49
CA LYS A 37 -16.95 -17.15 25.72
C LYS A 37 -15.66 -17.65 25.05
N GLY A 38 -15.55 -17.47 23.72
CA GLY A 38 -14.38 -17.85 22.94
C GLY A 38 -14.55 -19.07 22.02
N VAL A 39 -15.76 -19.64 21.91
CA VAL A 39 -16.04 -20.74 20.96
C VAL A 39 -16.75 -20.22 19.71
N THR A 40 -16.11 -20.32 18.55
CA THR A 40 -16.73 -20.09 17.25
C THR A 40 -17.57 -21.30 16.86
N VAL A 41 -18.89 -21.16 16.80
CA VAL A 41 -19.78 -22.20 16.26
C VAL A 41 -19.96 -21.93 14.78
N SER A 42 -19.11 -22.53 13.96
CA SER A 42 -19.40 -22.70 12.54
C SER A 42 -20.36 -23.87 12.39
N ASN A 43 -21.53 -23.62 11.81
CA ASN A 43 -22.27 -24.57 10.98
C ASN A 43 -23.48 -23.85 10.36
N LEU A 44 -23.25 -23.25 9.19
CA LEU A 44 -24.23 -23.11 8.11
C LEU A 44 -23.48 -22.67 6.85
N THR A 45 -23.14 -23.64 6.00
CA THR A 45 -23.04 -23.40 4.56
C THR A 45 -24.45 -23.05 4.11
N ILE A 46 -24.69 -21.77 3.84
CA ILE A 46 -25.82 -21.39 3.01
C ILE A 46 -25.25 -21.44 1.60
N ASP A 47 -25.63 -22.47 0.85
CA ASP A 47 -25.50 -22.46 -0.61
C ASP A 47 -26.46 -21.40 -1.15
N LEU A 48 -26.03 -20.14 -1.07
CA LEU A 48 -26.49 -19.12 -1.99
C LEU A 48 -25.69 -19.38 -3.26
N GLU A 49 -26.36 -19.89 -4.28
CA GLU A 49 -25.88 -19.73 -5.64
C GLU A 49 -25.51 -18.26 -5.82
N SER A 50 -24.21 -18.04 -6.04
CA SER A 50 -23.55 -16.75 -6.14
C SER A 50 -24.12 -15.99 -7.34
N GLU A 51 -25.19 -15.22 -7.13
CA GLU A 51 -25.42 -14.04 -7.95
C GLU A 51 -24.44 -12.96 -7.49
N ALA A 52 -23.54 -12.62 -8.40
CA ALA A 52 -22.68 -11.44 -8.46
C ALA A 52 -22.23 -10.86 -7.11
N GLY A 53 -20.96 -11.06 -6.78
CA GLY A 53 -20.30 -10.42 -5.64
C GLY A 53 -20.69 -8.95 -5.56
N VAL A 54 -21.21 -8.55 -4.40
CA VAL A 54 -21.43 -7.14 -4.09
C VAL A 54 -20.06 -6.48 -4.13
N ALA A 55 -19.80 -5.80 -5.24
CA ALA A 55 -18.63 -4.98 -5.43
C ALA A 55 -18.46 -4.10 -4.19
N ALA A 56 -17.24 -4.08 -3.64
CA ALA A 56 -16.87 -3.11 -2.64
C ALA A 56 -17.32 -1.73 -3.11
N ALA A 57 -18.13 -1.04 -2.29
CA ALA A 57 -18.53 0.32 -2.61
C ALA A 57 -17.26 1.16 -2.80
N PRO A 58 -17.04 1.79 -3.97
CA PRO A 58 -15.82 2.55 -4.18
C PRO A 58 -15.77 3.72 -3.19
N ALA A 59 -14.54 4.09 -2.78
CA ALA A 59 -14.30 5.31 -2.05
C ALA A 59 -15.03 6.47 -2.76
N GLY A 60 -15.94 7.15 -2.04
CA GLY A 60 -16.99 7.97 -2.64
C GLY A 60 -16.49 9.01 -3.66
N GLY A 61 -17.16 9.04 -4.81
CA GLY A 61 -16.90 9.98 -5.91
C GLY A 61 -17.98 9.91 -6.99
N VAL A 62 -18.02 10.90 -7.89
CA VAL A 62 -18.93 10.89 -9.05
C VAL A 62 -18.38 9.93 -10.10
N ILE A 63 -19.19 8.98 -10.56
CA ILE A 63 -18.85 8.10 -11.67
C ILE A 63 -19.37 8.73 -12.97
N PRO A 64 -18.49 9.11 -13.91
CA PRO A 64 -18.92 9.65 -15.19
C PRO A 64 -19.54 8.55 -16.04
N TYR A 65 -20.65 8.88 -16.70
CA TYR A 65 -21.32 8.02 -17.66
C TYR A 65 -21.08 8.58 -19.06
N LEU A 66 -20.26 7.89 -19.84
CA LEU A 66 -19.87 8.28 -21.18
C LEU A 66 -20.86 7.73 -22.20
N ILE A 67 -21.34 8.61 -23.07
CA ILE A 67 -22.08 8.22 -24.27
C ILE A 67 -21.13 8.28 -25.45
N VAL A 68 -21.11 7.22 -26.25
CA VAL A 68 -20.27 7.08 -27.44
C VAL A 68 -21.13 6.65 -28.62
N ALA A 69 -20.74 7.04 -29.84
CA ALA A 69 -21.52 6.73 -31.03
C ALA A 69 -21.51 5.23 -31.41
N ASP A 70 -20.49 4.50 -30.96
CA ASP A 70 -20.26 3.07 -31.21
C ASP A 70 -19.62 2.46 -29.95
N ALA A 71 -20.46 1.99 -29.04
CA ALA A 71 -20.00 1.46 -27.76
C ALA A 71 -19.20 0.16 -27.86
N PRO A 72 -19.55 -0.84 -28.69
CA PRO A 72 -18.72 -2.02 -28.87
C PRO A 72 -17.28 -1.66 -29.26
N ARG A 73 -17.11 -0.79 -30.27
CA ARG A 73 -15.77 -0.31 -30.68
C ARG A 73 -15.07 0.46 -29.56
N ALA A 74 -15.81 1.24 -28.78
CA ALA A 74 -15.23 1.99 -27.67
C ALA A 74 -14.70 1.08 -26.58
N LEU A 75 -15.44 0.03 -26.21
CA LEU A 75 -14.99 -0.93 -25.22
C LEU A 75 -13.64 -1.55 -25.60
N ASP A 76 -13.52 -2.06 -26.84
CA ASP A 76 -12.28 -2.62 -27.36
C ASP A 76 -11.14 -1.59 -27.31
N TRP A 77 -11.41 -0.37 -27.77
CA TRP A 77 -10.42 0.70 -27.77
C TRP A 77 -9.96 1.08 -26.36
N TYR A 78 -10.87 1.21 -25.39
CA TYR A 78 -10.50 1.55 -24.01
C TYR A 78 -9.63 0.46 -23.38
N VAL A 79 -9.91 -0.82 -23.65
CA VAL A 79 -9.10 -1.95 -23.19
C VAL A 79 -7.70 -1.89 -23.83
N GLU A 80 -7.63 -1.77 -25.15
CA GLU A 80 -6.35 -1.82 -25.88
C GLU A 80 -5.50 -0.55 -25.68
N ALA A 81 -6.10 0.63 -25.77
CA ALA A 81 -5.40 1.91 -25.76
C ALA A 81 -5.12 2.39 -24.34
N LEU A 82 -6.12 2.33 -23.45
CA LEU A 82 -6.01 2.86 -22.08
C LEU A 82 -5.73 1.78 -21.03
N GLY A 83 -5.73 0.50 -21.42
CA GLY A 83 -5.55 -0.61 -20.47
C GLY A 83 -6.75 -0.80 -19.54
N ALA A 84 -7.95 -0.45 -20.03
CA ALA A 84 -9.18 -0.61 -19.26
C ALA A 84 -9.47 -2.09 -18.96
N ARG A 85 -10.23 -2.33 -17.89
CA ARG A 85 -10.75 -3.66 -17.54
C ARG A 85 -12.26 -3.61 -17.40
N HIS A 86 -12.95 -4.62 -17.90
CA HIS A 86 -14.39 -4.77 -17.70
C HIS A 86 -14.69 -5.07 -16.23
N ARG A 87 -15.67 -4.36 -15.66
CA ARG A 87 -16.25 -4.69 -14.35
C ARG A 87 -17.60 -5.37 -14.57
N GLY A 88 -17.55 -6.65 -14.92
CA GLY A 88 -18.72 -7.44 -15.29
C GLY A 88 -19.02 -7.42 -16.78
N GLU A 89 -20.07 -8.13 -17.17
CA GLU A 89 -20.47 -8.25 -18.58
C GLU A 89 -21.25 -7.00 -19.03
N PRO A 90 -20.92 -6.42 -20.21
CA PRO A 90 -21.73 -5.38 -20.80
C PRO A 90 -23.17 -5.82 -21.02
N VAL A 91 -24.13 -4.93 -20.73
CA VAL A 91 -25.54 -5.14 -21.03
C VAL A 91 -25.77 -4.87 -22.52
N VAL A 92 -25.90 -5.94 -23.30
CA VAL A 92 -26.17 -5.89 -24.73
C VAL A 92 -27.69 -5.91 -24.97
N MET A 93 -28.19 -4.90 -25.68
CA MET A 93 -29.59 -4.78 -26.06
C MET A 93 -29.92 -5.72 -27.24
N PRO A 94 -31.21 -6.03 -27.50
CA PRO A 94 -31.60 -6.94 -28.59
C PRO A 94 -31.15 -6.50 -29.99
N ASP A 95 -30.87 -5.21 -30.20
CA ASP A 95 -30.37 -4.64 -31.45
C ASP A 95 -28.83 -4.64 -31.53
N GLY A 96 -28.14 -5.23 -30.55
CA GLY A 96 -26.67 -5.34 -30.48
C GLY A 96 -25.96 -4.14 -29.87
N ARG A 97 -26.70 -3.11 -29.46
CA ARG A 97 -26.14 -1.90 -28.83
C ARG A 97 -25.83 -2.15 -27.35
N ILE A 98 -24.86 -1.44 -26.80
CA ILE A 98 -24.54 -1.49 -25.38
C ILE A 98 -25.44 -0.51 -24.63
N GLY A 99 -26.36 -1.04 -23.83
CA GLY A 99 -27.20 -0.24 -22.93
C GLY A 99 -26.42 0.25 -21.69
N HIS A 100 -25.47 -0.55 -21.23
CA HIS A 100 -24.61 -0.23 -20.09
C HIS A 100 -23.34 -1.09 -20.10
N ALA A 101 -22.21 -0.49 -19.76
CA ALA A 101 -20.98 -1.19 -19.49
C ALA A 101 -20.21 -0.44 -18.40
N GLU A 102 -19.53 -1.19 -17.54
CA GLU A 102 -18.63 -0.66 -16.53
C GLU A 102 -17.17 -0.96 -16.91
N LEU A 103 -16.33 0.07 -16.88
CA LEU A 103 -14.90 -0.05 -17.11
C LEU A 103 -14.12 0.52 -15.93
N GLU A 104 -13.07 -0.19 -15.53
CA GLU A 104 -12.01 0.33 -14.68
C GLU A 104 -10.88 0.89 -15.54
N VAL A 105 -10.52 2.16 -15.35
CA VAL A 105 -9.43 2.84 -16.04
C VAL A 105 -8.61 3.61 -15.01
N ALA A 106 -7.30 3.38 -14.96
CA ALA A 106 -6.39 4.04 -14.02
C ALA A 106 -6.84 3.94 -12.53
N GLY A 107 -7.48 2.84 -12.16
CA GLY A 107 -8.03 2.61 -10.81
C GLY A 107 -9.35 3.33 -10.51
N GLY A 108 -9.89 4.12 -11.45
CA GLY A 108 -11.22 4.71 -11.38
C GLY A 108 -12.25 3.94 -12.19
N VAL A 109 -13.53 4.14 -11.90
CA VAL A 109 -14.65 3.53 -12.63
C VAL A 109 -15.31 4.55 -13.55
N ILE A 110 -15.60 4.15 -14.78
CA ILE A 110 -16.45 4.89 -15.73
C ILE A 110 -17.58 3.97 -16.22
N PHE A 111 -18.73 4.55 -16.51
CA PHE A 111 -19.81 3.87 -17.22
C PHE A 111 -19.83 4.27 -18.68
N LEU A 112 -20.27 3.38 -19.56
CA LEU A 112 -20.29 3.59 -21.00
C LEU A 112 -21.55 3.00 -21.64
N ALA A 113 -22.15 3.71 -22.59
CA ALA A 113 -23.27 3.19 -23.39
C ALA A 113 -23.37 3.86 -24.77
N ASP A 114 -24.13 3.21 -25.64
CA ASP A 114 -24.66 3.79 -26.87
C ASP A 114 -25.80 4.80 -26.57
N PRO A 115 -26.04 5.81 -27.42
CA PRO A 115 -27.10 6.79 -27.19
C PRO A 115 -28.50 6.19 -27.31
N SER A 116 -29.32 6.28 -26.27
CA SER A 116 -30.74 5.89 -26.35
C SER A 116 -31.65 7.12 -26.46
N PRO A 117 -32.81 7.02 -27.15
CA PRO A 117 -33.81 8.10 -27.18
C PRO A 117 -34.28 8.53 -25.79
N GLU A 118 -34.19 7.63 -24.81
CA GLU A 118 -34.65 7.86 -23.43
C GLU A 118 -33.62 8.60 -22.57
N SER A 119 -32.32 8.39 -22.82
CA SER A 119 -31.22 8.89 -21.97
C SER A 119 -31.06 10.42 -21.95
N ARG A 120 -31.60 11.14 -22.96
CA ARG A 120 -31.45 12.61 -23.16
C ARG A 120 -30.01 13.13 -23.10
N VAL A 121 -29.03 12.24 -23.25
CA VAL A 121 -27.61 12.53 -23.35
C VAL A 121 -27.10 12.01 -24.70
N ALA A 122 -26.13 12.71 -25.29
CA ALA A 122 -25.63 12.42 -26.62
C ALA A 122 -24.11 12.25 -26.60
N PRO A 123 -23.53 11.47 -27.53
CA PRO A 123 -22.09 11.42 -27.66
C PRO A 123 -21.54 12.81 -28.06
N PRO A 124 -20.29 13.14 -27.71
CA PRO A 124 -19.64 14.34 -28.19
C PRO A 124 -19.73 14.44 -29.72
N ALA A 125 -20.13 15.61 -30.22
CA ALA A 125 -20.17 15.84 -31.66
C ALA A 125 -18.73 15.90 -32.21
N PRO A 126 -18.43 15.28 -33.37
CA PRO A 126 -17.10 15.35 -33.96
C PRO A 126 -16.61 16.79 -34.13
N GLY A 127 -15.43 17.10 -33.58
CA GLY A 127 -14.82 18.43 -33.64
C GLY A 127 -15.42 19.47 -32.68
N ALA A 128 -16.40 19.12 -31.85
CA ALA A 128 -16.91 20.02 -30.82
C ALA A 128 -15.96 20.11 -29.62
N HIS A 129 -15.97 21.25 -28.93
CA HIS A 129 -15.25 21.40 -27.67
C HIS A 129 -15.90 20.54 -26.57
N ALA A 130 -15.08 19.79 -25.82
CA ALA A 130 -15.55 19.04 -24.67
C ALA A 130 -16.03 19.98 -23.55
N SER A 131 -17.23 19.72 -23.02
CA SER A 131 -17.80 20.47 -21.89
C SER A 131 -17.28 20.01 -20.53
N VAL A 132 -16.69 18.82 -20.47
CA VAL A 132 -16.12 18.20 -19.28
C VAL A 132 -14.77 17.57 -19.60
N SER A 133 -13.99 17.25 -18.58
CA SER A 133 -12.77 16.46 -18.73
C SER A 133 -12.68 15.40 -17.67
N LEU A 134 -12.26 14.22 -18.08
CA LEU A 134 -11.96 13.10 -17.21
C LEU A 134 -10.51 13.24 -16.74
N THR A 135 -10.27 13.07 -15.45
CA THR A 135 -8.91 13.11 -14.90
C THR A 135 -8.47 11.70 -14.54
N ALA A 136 -7.27 11.31 -14.97
CA ALA A 136 -6.69 10.01 -14.70
C ALA A 136 -5.28 10.16 -14.11
N SER A 137 -5.06 9.53 -12.95
CA SER A 137 -3.73 9.44 -12.33
C SER A 137 -3.12 8.08 -12.65
N VAL A 138 -2.01 8.09 -13.37
CA VAL A 138 -1.31 6.89 -13.84
C VAL A 138 0.15 6.88 -13.39
N PRO A 139 0.81 5.71 -13.32
CA PRO A 139 2.23 5.66 -12.96
C PRO A 139 3.15 6.38 -13.97
N ASP A 140 2.80 6.35 -15.26
CA ASP A 140 3.57 6.93 -16.35
C ASP A 140 2.65 7.55 -17.40
N ALA A 141 2.54 8.88 -17.39
CA ALA A 141 1.68 9.63 -18.31
C ALA A 141 2.22 9.66 -19.74
N VAL A 142 3.54 9.56 -19.92
CA VAL A 142 4.17 9.56 -21.26
C VAL A 142 3.76 8.28 -21.98
N ARG A 143 4.01 7.12 -21.36
CA ARG A 143 3.66 5.82 -21.94
C ARG A 143 2.15 5.66 -22.15
N PHE A 144 1.34 6.19 -21.23
CA PHE A 144 -0.11 6.17 -21.37
C PHE A 144 -0.57 6.97 -22.60
N VAL A 145 -0.04 8.19 -22.77
CA VAL A 145 -0.37 9.06 -23.90
C VAL A 145 0.14 8.48 -25.22
N ASP A 146 1.35 7.94 -25.25
CA ASP A 146 1.92 7.32 -26.47
C ASP A 146 1.03 6.18 -26.97
N ARG A 147 0.55 5.31 -26.06
CA ARG A 147 -0.40 4.25 -26.40
C ARG A 147 -1.72 4.80 -26.92
N ALA A 148 -2.29 5.79 -26.23
CA ALA A 148 -3.56 6.39 -26.62
C ALA A 148 -3.47 7.03 -28.02
N VAL A 149 -2.40 7.79 -28.29
CA VAL A 149 -2.16 8.44 -29.58
C VAL A 149 -1.90 7.42 -30.68
N ALA A 150 -1.10 6.37 -30.42
CA ALA A 150 -0.88 5.29 -31.37
C ALA A 150 -2.18 4.56 -31.74
N ALA A 151 -3.15 4.51 -30.81
CA ALA A 151 -4.48 3.95 -31.03
C ALA A 151 -5.49 4.96 -31.62
N GLY A 152 -5.06 6.18 -31.96
CA GLY A 152 -5.88 7.17 -32.66
C GLY A 152 -6.50 8.27 -31.79
N ALA A 153 -6.09 8.42 -30.52
CA ALA A 153 -6.42 9.61 -29.74
C ALA A 153 -5.73 10.86 -30.31
N GLU A 154 -6.40 12.00 -30.25
CA GLU A 154 -5.83 13.30 -30.59
C GLU A 154 -5.01 13.82 -29.41
N LEU A 155 -3.75 14.20 -29.66
CA LEU A 155 -2.91 14.85 -28.67
C LEU A 155 -3.20 16.35 -28.63
N GLN A 156 -3.87 16.81 -27.57
CA GLN A 156 -4.16 18.23 -27.39
C GLN A 156 -3.02 18.96 -26.64
N ARG A 157 -2.38 18.29 -25.67
CA ARG A 157 -1.21 18.79 -24.95
C ARG A 157 -0.24 17.64 -24.70
N ALA A 158 0.97 17.79 -25.24
CA ALA A 158 2.06 16.83 -25.04
C ALA A 158 2.38 16.65 -23.54
N PRO A 159 2.77 15.44 -23.12
CA PRO A 159 3.28 15.24 -21.77
C PRO A 159 4.53 16.09 -21.56
N GLU A 160 4.46 17.01 -20.60
CA GLU A 160 5.59 17.82 -20.19
C GLU A 160 5.92 17.49 -18.74
N ALA A 161 7.17 17.10 -18.50
CA ALA A 161 7.64 16.84 -17.15
C ALA A 161 7.92 18.16 -16.43
N THR A 162 7.22 18.38 -15.33
CA THR A 162 7.43 19.52 -14.43
C THR A 162 7.76 19.02 -13.03
N PRO A 163 8.39 19.83 -12.17
CA PRO A 163 8.52 19.51 -10.75
C PRO A 163 7.23 19.06 -10.04
N HIS A 164 6.05 19.37 -10.56
CA HIS A 164 4.76 19.01 -9.95
C HIS A 164 4.12 17.75 -10.56
N GLY A 165 4.83 17.05 -11.47
CA GLY A 165 4.32 15.90 -12.19
C GLY A 165 4.41 16.07 -13.69
N VAL A 166 4.13 14.99 -14.41
CA VAL A 166 3.83 15.04 -15.83
C VAL A 166 2.33 15.25 -15.99
N GLN A 167 1.93 16.23 -16.80
CA GLN A 167 0.55 16.40 -17.18
C GLN A 167 0.43 16.50 -18.70
N ALA A 168 -0.51 15.73 -19.25
CA ALA A 168 -0.85 15.71 -20.66
C ALA A 168 -2.37 15.81 -20.86
N VAL A 169 -2.78 16.13 -22.10
CA VAL A 169 -4.18 16.13 -22.47
C VAL A 169 -4.36 15.44 -23.81
N VAL A 170 -5.25 14.45 -23.84
CA VAL A 170 -5.67 13.75 -25.06
C VAL A 170 -7.18 13.80 -25.21
N VAL A 171 -7.67 13.70 -26.44
CA VAL A 171 -9.08 13.49 -26.76
C VAL A 171 -9.18 12.10 -27.40
N ASP A 172 -10.00 11.23 -26.82
CA ASP A 172 -10.17 9.89 -27.38
C ASP A 172 -10.96 9.93 -28.72
N PRO A 173 -10.94 8.84 -29.51
CA PRO A 173 -11.65 8.79 -30.80
C PRO A 173 -13.17 9.03 -30.72
N PHE A 174 -13.74 8.99 -29.52
CA PHE A 174 -15.17 9.19 -29.25
C PHE A 174 -15.47 10.62 -28.76
N GLY A 175 -14.45 11.47 -28.69
CA GLY A 175 -14.57 12.90 -28.38
C GLY A 175 -14.54 13.25 -26.89
N HIS A 176 -14.22 12.29 -26.00
CA HIS A 176 -14.07 12.59 -24.58
C HIS A 176 -12.66 13.07 -24.28
N ARG A 177 -12.56 14.13 -23.48
CA ARG A 177 -11.29 14.78 -23.14
C ARG A 177 -10.72 14.24 -21.83
N TRP A 178 -9.48 13.79 -21.88
CA TRP A 178 -8.74 13.23 -20.75
C TRP A 178 -7.58 14.14 -20.35
N ILE A 179 -7.50 14.45 -19.06
CA ILE A 179 -6.32 15.05 -18.43
C ILE A 179 -5.60 13.92 -17.70
N VAL A 180 -4.38 13.64 -18.12
CA VAL A 180 -3.59 12.53 -17.57
C VAL A 180 -2.47 13.10 -16.72
N HIS A 181 -2.32 12.56 -15.52
CA HIS A 181 -1.31 12.95 -14.55
C HIS A 181 -0.44 11.75 -14.18
N SER A 182 0.86 11.96 -14.06
CA SER A 182 1.75 11.02 -13.38
C SER A 182 2.77 11.76 -12.50
N PRO A 183 3.40 11.07 -11.53
CA PRO A 183 4.53 11.63 -10.79
C PRO A 183 5.61 12.18 -11.74
N SER A 184 6.38 13.15 -11.26
CA SER A 184 7.44 13.76 -12.07
C SER A 184 8.66 12.84 -12.14
N PRO A 185 9.22 12.58 -13.34
CA PRO A 185 10.57 12.04 -13.46
C PRO A 185 11.64 13.13 -13.25
N VAL A 186 11.25 14.41 -13.30
CA VAL A 186 12.12 15.57 -13.03
C VAL A 186 12.08 15.85 -11.53
N PRO A 187 13.22 15.75 -10.81
CA PRO A 187 13.29 16.08 -9.40
C PRO A 187 12.79 17.51 -9.14
N VAL A 188 12.01 17.71 -8.08
CA VAL A 188 11.61 19.05 -7.65
C VAL A 188 12.87 19.79 -7.21
N ALA A 189 13.18 20.93 -7.83
CA ALA A 189 14.22 21.82 -7.33
C ALA A 189 13.84 22.29 -5.91
N GLY A 190 14.45 21.67 -4.90
CA GLY A 190 14.09 21.80 -3.48
C GLY A 190 14.01 20.47 -2.72
N GLN A 191 13.91 19.34 -3.41
CA GLN A 191 14.25 18.02 -2.87
C GLN A 191 15.72 17.73 -3.20
N ARG A 192 16.62 18.34 -2.45
CA ARG A 192 18.04 18.00 -2.54
C ARG A 192 18.23 16.57 -1.99
N GLU A 193 18.99 15.76 -2.71
CA GLU A 193 19.68 14.56 -2.21
C GLU A 193 20.67 14.89 -1.05
N ASP A 194 20.79 16.18 -0.68
CA ASP A 194 21.49 16.74 0.48
C ASP A 194 20.56 17.24 1.61
N ALA A 195 19.28 16.86 1.65
CA ALA A 195 18.40 17.26 2.74
C ALA A 195 18.77 16.54 4.05
N ALA A 196 18.86 17.29 5.15
CA ALA A 196 18.95 16.70 6.49
C ALA A 196 17.74 15.79 6.75
N MET A 197 17.93 14.74 7.54
CA MET A 197 16.82 13.94 8.05
C MET A 197 15.78 14.83 8.73
N ARG A 198 14.52 14.45 8.57
CA ARG A 198 13.38 15.14 9.14
C ARG A 198 12.86 14.35 10.34
N GLN A 199 12.12 15.03 11.20
CA GLN A 199 11.34 14.36 12.22
C GLN A 199 10.50 13.23 11.62
N GLY A 200 10.64 12.04 12.20
CA GLY A 200 9.96 10.82 11.79
C GLY A 200 10.64 10.02 10.68
N ASP A 201 11.71 10.50 10.04
CA ASP A 201 12.51 9.68 9.12
C ASP A 201 13.20 8.54 9.87
N VAL A 202 13.49 7.43 9.19
CA VAL A 202 14.29 6.35 9.77
C VAL A 202 15.76 6.75 9.68
N ALA A 203 16.39 6.97 10.83
CA ALA A 203 17.79 7.38 10.92
C ALA A 203 18.75 6.23 10.68
N TYR A 204 18.42 5.07 11.26
CA TYR A 204 19.13 3.82 11.05
C TYR A 204 18.22 2.67 11.47
N VAL A 205 18.61 1.46 11.09
CA VAL A 205 17.97 0.24 11.57
C VAL A 205 19.03 -0.71 12.12
N SER A 206 18.62 -1.63 12.99
CA SER A 206 19.52 -2.66 13.51
C SER A 206 18.82 -4.01 13.52
N LEU A 207 19.42 -4.99 12.84
CA LEU A 207 18.88 -6.34 12.78
C LEU A 207 19.29 -7.12 14.04
N PHE A 208 18.30 -7.38 14.89
CA PHE A 208 18.44 -8.11 16.14
C PHE A 208 18.25 -9.58 15.83
N VAL A 209 19.23 -10.42 16.18
CA VAL A 209 19.29 -11.84 15.80
C VAL A 209 19.76 -12.73 16.96
N PRO A 210 19.38 -14.02 16.97
CA PRO A 210 19.92 -14.98 17.93
C PRO A 210 21.45 -15.16 17.81
N ASP A 211 21.95 -15.44 16.61
CA ASP A 211 23.36 -15.69 16.35
C ASP A 211 23.91 -14.71 15.30
N LEU A 212 24.77 -13.79 15.76
CA LEU A 212 25.39 -12.78 14.91
C LEU A 212 26.33 -13.41 13.87
N GLY A 213 27.07 -14.46 14.22
CA GLY A 213 28.03 -15.09 13.33
C GLY A 213 27.33 -15.75 12.14
N ARG A 214 26.25 -16.48 12.42
CA ARG A 214 25.39 -17.09 11.40
C ARG A 214 24.72 -16.04 10.53
N ALA A 215 24.16 -14.99 11.14
CA ALA A 215 23.51 -13.90 10.40
C ALA A 215 24.50 -13.21 9.44
N ARG A 216 25.72 -12.90 9.90
CA ARG A 216 26.75 -12.28 9.05
C ARG A 216 27.17 -13.18 7.89
N ALA A 217 27.32 -14.48 8.12
CA ALA A 217 27.62 -15.43 7.06
C ALA A 217 26.48 -15.51 6.04
N PHE A 218 25.23 -15.58 6.51
CA PHE A 218 24.04 -15.64 5.67
C PHE A 218 23.88 -14.37 4.81
N PHE A 219 23.75 -13.19 5.43
CA PHE A 219 23.53 -11.94 4.69
C PHE A 219 24.75 -11.51 3.88
N GLY A 220 25.96 -11.85 4.32
CA GLY A 220 27.17 -11.70 3.52
C GLY A 220 27.12 -12.54 2.23
N SER A 221 26.63 -13.78 2.30
CA SER A 221 26.48 -14.63 1.11
C SER A 221 25.31 -14.21 0.22
N VAL A 222 24.19 -13.74 0.78
CA VAL A 222 22.97 -13.45 0.01
C VAL A 222 23.02 -12.06 -0.61
N LEU A 223 23.34 -11.05 0.19
CA LEU A 223 23.30 -9.62 -0.16
C LEU A 223 24.70 -9.02 -0.39
N GLY A 224 25.77 -9.81 -0.26
CA GLY A 224 27.14 -9.30 -0.41
C GLY A 224 27.54 -8.32 0.69
N TRP A 225 26.86 -8.32 1.84
CA TRP A 225 27.14 -7.39 2.93
C TRP A 225 28.56 -7.58 3.48
N ALA A 226 29.27 -6.46 3.58
CA ALA A 226 30.53 -6.35 4.29
C ALA A 226 30.27 -5.77 5.68
N PHE A 227 31.14 -6.09 6.63
CA PHE A 227 30.99 -5.68 8.02
C PHE A 227 32.24 -4.97 8.50
N GLY A 228 32.04 -3.82 9.13
CA GLY A 228 33.13 -3.03 9.70
C GLY A 228 33.74 -3.67 10.95
N PRO A 229 34.75 -3.01 11.56
CA PRO A 229 35.34 -3.47 12.80
C PRO A 229 34.27 -3.61 13.88
N ALA A 230 34.23 -4.77 14.54
CA ALA A 230 33.23 -5.05 15.56
C ALA A 230 33.41 -4.13 16.76
N SER A 231 32.33 -3.46 17.17
CA SER A 231 32.31 -2.63 18.39
C SER A 231 32.20 -3.48 19.66
N SER A 232 31.67 -4.69 19.54
CA SER A 232 31.65 -5.73 20.59
C SER A 232 31.53 -7.12 19.95
N GLU A 233 31.63 -8.20 20.75
CA GLU A 233 31.41 -9.56 20.25
C GLU A 233 29.99 -9.80 19.70
N GLN A 234 29.01 -9.00 20.15
CA GLN A 234 27.60 -9.15 19.80
C GLN A 234 27.09 -8.06 18.85
N ALA A 235 27.92 -7.08 18.45
CA ALA A 235 27.50 -6.00 17.58
C ALA A 235 28.36 -5.91 16.31
N ALA A 236 27.70 -5.73 15.17
CA ALA A 236 28.36 -5.47 13.89
C ALA A 236 27.67 -4.33 13.14
N GLN A 237 28.46 -3.56 12.39
CA GLN A 237 27.97 -2.54 11.47
C GLN A 237 28.11 -3.06 10.05
N VAL A 238 27.06 -2.95 9.24
CA VAL A 238 27.13 -3.21 7.80
C VAL A 238 27.72 -2.00 7.09
N GLU A 239 28.65 -2.23 6.18
CA GLU A 239 29.31 -1.19 5.40
C GLU A 239 28.74 -1.08 3.98
N GLY A 240 28.82 0.12 3.40
CA GLY A 240 28.50 0.35 1.99
C GLY A 240 27.02 0.52 1.67
N LEU A 241 26.14 0.46 2.66
CA LEU A 241 24.70 0.73 2.49
C LEU A 241 24.38 2.22 2.60
N SER A 242 23.28 2.62 1.96
CA SER A 242 22.79 4.00 1.95
C SER A 242 22.12 4.41 3.27
N LEU A 243 21.42 3.46 3.92
CA LEU A 243 20.91 3.62 5.28
C LEU A 243 21.83 2.89 6.25
N SER A 244 22.19 3.54 7.36
CA SER A 244 23.00 2.89 8.40
C SER A 244 22.27 1.65 8.93
N HIS A 245 22.96 0.51 8.92
CA HIS A 245 22.40 -0.79 9.24
C HIS A 245 23.33 -1.52 10.22
N GLY A 246 22.86 -1.66 11.46
CA GLY A 246 23.53 -2.43 12.49
C GLY A 246 23.04 -3.87 12.55
N MET A 247 23.73 -4.69 13.34
CA MET A 247 23.28 -6.00 13.78
C MET A 247 23.62 -6.20 15.26
N LEU A 248 22.72 -6.84 15.99
CA LEU A 248 22.92 -7.20 17.40
C LEU A 248 22.56 -8.68 17.62
N GLY A 249 23.50 -9.45 18.16
CA GLY A 249 23.34 -10.86 18.50
C GLY A 249 22.73 -11.10 19.89
N GLY A 250 22.53 -12.38 20.23
CA GLY A 250 22.12 -12.80 21.59
C GLY A 250 20.63 -12.61 21.90
N GLN A 251 19.80 -12.42 20.87
CA GLN A 251 18.37 -12.16 21.03
C GLN A 251 17.57 -13.46 21.03
N GLU A 252 16.45 -13.51 21.75
CA GLU A 252 15.60 -14.73 21.77
C GLU A 252 14.95 -15.01 20.41
N ARG A 253 14.63 -13.94 19.67
CA ARG A 253 14.01 -13.99 18.34
C ARG A 253 14.57 -12.87 17.46
N SER A 254 14.48 -13.06 16.15
CA SER A 254 14.86 -12.00 15.21
C SER A 254 13.83 -10.88 15.18
N ASN A 255 14.31 -9.63 15.07
CA ASN A 255 13.48 -8.46 14.78
C ASN A 255 14.33 -7.35 14.15
N LEU A 256 13.72 -6.39 13.47
CA LEU A 256 14.42 -5.20 13.01
C LEU A 256 14.05 -4.01 13.90
N LEU A 257 15.02 -3.50 14.67
CA LEU A 257 14.85 -2.25 15.40
C LEU A 257 14.91 -1.08 14.42
N MET A 258 13.89 -0.22 14.43
CA MET A 258 13.89 1.04 13.68
C MET A 258 14.23 2.18 14.64
N CYS A 259 15.24 2.99 14.29
CA CYS A 259 15.53 4.22 15.01
C CYS A 259 15.09 5.44 14.20
N PHE A 260 14.31 6.32 14.80
CA PHE A 260 13.68 7.45 14.14
C PHE A 260 14.38 8.76 14.49
N ALA A 261 14.63 9.58 13.48
CA ALA A 261 15.11 10.94 13.66
C ALA A 261 14.02 11.78 14.33
N VAL A 262 14.38 12.48 15.41
CA VAL A 262 13.53 13.47 16.09
C VAL A 262 14.30 14.77 16.24
N ASP A 263 13.57 15.89 16.24
CA ASP A 263 14.20 17.21 16.35
C ASP A 263 14.90 17.38 17.71
N ASP A 264 14.35 16.75 18.76
CA ASP A 264 14.87 16.75 20.13
C ASP A 264 14.46 15.45 20.84
N VAL A 265 15.44 14.65 21.29
CA VAL A 265 15.21 13.38 22.01
C VAL A 265 14.46 13.63 23.31
N ASP A 266 14.82 14.62 24.11
CA ASP A 266 14.23 14.83 25.44
C ASP A 266 12.75 15.25 25.30
N ALA A 267 12.42 16.09 24.31
CA ALA A 267 11.03 16.42 23.99
C ALA A 267 10.25 15.23 23.41
N ALA A 268 10.91 14.33 22.65
CA ALA A 268 10.28 13.11 22.15
C ALA A 268 10.01 12.10 23.28
N VAL A 269 10.90 12.00 24.28
CA VAL A 269 10.69 11.17 25.48
C VAL A 269 9.40 11.54 26.19
N GLU A 270 9.14 12.84 26.39
CA GLU A 270 7.88 13.31 26.99
C GLU A 270 6.64 12.87 26.19
N ARG A 271 6.73 12.89 24.85
CA ARG A 271 5.65 12.41 23.97
C ARG A 271 5.46 10.90 24.05
N VAL A 272 6.55 10.13 24.16
CA VAL A 272 6.47 8.68 24.37
C VAL A 272 5.77 8.35 25.69
N TRP A 273 6.13 9.03 26.78
CA TRP A 273 5.45 8.84 28.08
C TRP A 273 3.98 9.23 28.02
N ALA A 274 3.66 10.36 27.38
CA ALA A 274 2.28 10.82 27.20
C ALA A 274 1.43 9.82 26.39
N ALA A 275 2.03 9.14 25.42
CA ALA A 275 1.41 8.09 24.62
C ALA A 275 1.44 6.69 25.28
N ALA A 276 1.73 6.62 26.59
CA ALA A 276 1.82 5.38 27.38
C ALA A 276 2.92 4.39 26.94
N GLY A 277 3.94 4.86 26.23
CA GLY A 277 5.16 4.11 25.96
C GLY A 277 6.13 4.14 27.15
N ARG A 278 7.27 3.46 26.97
CA ARG A 278 8.38 3.43 27.93
C ARG A 278 9.67 3.85 27.24
N VAL A 279 10.55 4.51 27.98
CA VAL A 279 11.84 4.97 27.48
C VAL A 279 12.94 4.54 28.46
N GLU A 280 14.05 4.05 27.92
CA GLU A 280 15.32 3.93 28.66
C GLU A 280 15.96 5.32 28.85
N GLU A 281 16.92 5.44 29.77
CA GLU A 281 17.63 6.71 29.98
C GLU A 281 18.36 7.12 28.69
N PRO A 282 18.10 8.33 28.14
CA PRO A 282 18.78 8.77 26.93
C PRO A 282 20.29 8.86 27.13
N THR A 283 21.05 8.38 26.15
CA THR A 283 22.53 8.41 26.17
C THR A 283 23.07 9.34 25.08
N ASP A 284 24.19 10.00 25.38
CA ASP A 284 24.94 10.80 24.42
C ASP A 284 26.06 9.94 23.82
N GLU A 285 25.89 9.55 22.56
CA GLU A 285 26.87 8.77 21.80
C GLU A 285 27.68 9.66 20.87
N PRO A 286 28.87 9.24 20.41
CA PRO A 286 29.67 10.01 19.45
C PRO A 286 28.93 10.35 18.16
N TYR A 287 27.93 9.54 17.79
CA TYR A 287 27.11 9.70 16.59
C TYR A 287 25.76 10.38 16.84
N GLY A 288 25.43 10.76 18.08
CA GLY A 288 24.24 11.52 18.44
C GLY A 288 23.60 11.08 19.75
N ARG A 289 22.56 11.81 20.18
CA ARG A 289 21.76 11.47 21.36
C ARG A 289 20.71 10.44 20.97
N VAL A 290 20.55 9.40 21.78
CA VAL A 290 19.69 8.26 21.48
C VAL A 290 18.92 7.81 22.72
N ALA A 291 17.71 7.32 22.53
CA ALA A 291 16.97 6.58 23.56
C ALA A 291 16.22 5.40 22.95
N ASN A 292 16.35 4.24 23.59
CA ASN A 292 15.52 3.08 23.25
C ASN A 292 14.15 3.21 23.90
N CYS A 293 13.12 2.83 23.16
CA CYS A 293 11.74 2.99 23.55
C CYS A 293 10.96 1.69 23.31
N VAL A 294 9.85 1.56 24.01
CA VAL A 294 8.81 0.56 23.73
C VAL A 294 7.48 1.29 23.64
N ASP A 295 6.68 0.98 22.63
CA ASP A 295 5.36 1.56 22.47
C ASP A 295 4.34 1.01 23.49
N ASP A 296 3.07 1.40 23.34
CA ASP A 296 1.97 0.98 24.20
C ASP A 296 1.49 -0.47 23.95
N GLN A 297 2.14 -1.18 23.03
CA GLN A 297 1.83 -2.57 22.63
C GLN A 297 2.98 -3.53 22.87
N GLY A 298 4.20 -3.02 23.03
CA GLY A 298 5.40 -3.83 23.25
C GLY A 298 6.40 -3.79 22.10
N MET A 299 6.14 -3.03 21.03
CA MET A 299 7.07 -2.87 19.92
C MET A 299 8.25 -2.00 20.34
N ALA A 300 9.45 -2.56 20.25
CA ALA A 300 10.69 -1.83 20.50
C ALA A 300 11.05 -0.93 19.31
N PHE A 301 11.46 0.30 19.60
CA PHE A 301 11.99 1.26 18.62
C PHE A 301 13.01 2.17 19.29
N CYS A 302 13.62 3.06 18.52
CA CYS A 302 14.61 4.00 19.02
C CYS A 302 14.30 5.42 18.51
N ILE A 303 14.66 6.44 19.29
CA ILE A 303 14.62 7.84 18.87
C ILE A 303 16.02 8.43 18.92
N PHE A 304 16.32 9.31 17.98
CA PHE A 304 17.67 9.79 17.73
C PHE A 304 17.69 11.25 17.29
N THR A 305 18.61 12.02 17.85
CA THR A 305 18.97 13.36 17.36
C THR A 305 20.47 13.37 17.04
N PRO A 306 20.86 13.79 15.83
CA PRO A 306 22.26 13.81 15.45
C PRO A 306 23.07 14.90 16.18
N PRO A 307 24.40 14.76 16.23
CA PRO A 307 25.25 15.75 16.86
C PRO A 307 25.21 17.07 16.06
N PRO A 308 25.40 18.21 16.73
CA PRO A 308 25.47 19.50 16.06
C PRO A 308 26.56 19.54 14.98
N GLY A 309 26.23 20.07 13.80
CA GLY A 309 27.20 20.34 12.73
C GLY A 309 27.46 19.21 11.73
N ALA A 310 26.86 18.03 11.89
CA ALA A 310 26.93 16.94 10.92
C ALA A 310 25.62 16.12 10.89
N PRO A 311 24.49 16.71 10.46
CA PRO A 311 23.23 15.97 10.39
C PRO A 311 23.37 14.83 9.37
N PRO A 312 22.95 13.59 9.72
CA PRO A 312 22.91 12.50 8.78
C PRO A 312 21.98 12.87 7.64
N ARG A 313 22.38 12.40 6.46
CA ARG A 313 21.68 12.71 5.23
C ARG A 313 20.47 11.82 5.11
N ARG A 314 19.39 12.41 4.63
CA ARG A 314 18.19 11.69 4.28
C ARG A 314 18.50 10.75 3.11
N GLY A 315 18.33 9.45 3.32
CA GLY A 315 18.60 8.43 2.31
C GLY A 315 17.55 8.38 1.18
N PRO A 316 17.81 7.61 0.10
CA PRO A 316 16.86 7.37 -0.98
C PRO A 316 15.59 6.68 -0.46
N ALA A 317 14.45 6.96 -1.09
CA ALA A 317 13.17 6.40 -0.65
C ALA A 317 13.10 4.86 -0.73
N ASN A 318 13.72 4.26 -1.76
CA ASN A 318 13.61 2.82 -2.08
C ASN A 318 14.97 2.10 -2.04
N GLY A 319 15.92 2.63 -1.28
CA GLY A 319 17.32 2.22 -1.43
C GLY A 319 17.89 2.69 -2.78
N GLU A 320 19.22 2.67 -2.90
CA GLU A 320 19.91 3.01 -4.16
C GLU A 320 20.73 1.80 -4.65
N ARG A 321 21.26 1.00 -3.72
CA ARG A 321 22.29 0.00 -3.98
C ARG A 321 21.79 -1.41 -3.70
N HIS A 322 22.47 -2.39 -4.27
CA HIS A 322 22.33 -3.79 -3.87
C HIS A 322 22.48 -3.93 -2.35
N GLY A 323 21.57 -4.65 -1.71
CA GLY A 323 21.55 -4.88 -0.27
C GLY A 323 20.96 -3.74 0.56
N ASP A 324 20.57 -2.61 -0.05
CA ASP A 324 19.90 -1.53 0.69
C ASP A 324 18.49 -1.95 1.13
N PRO A 325 18.03 -1.52 2.31
CA PRO A 325 16.62 -1.58 2.66
C PRO A 325 15.82 -0.65 1.74
N SER A 326 14.88 -1.24 1.00
CA SER A 326 14.04 -0.56 0.01
C SER A 326 12.62 -0.29 0.49
N TYR A 327 12.12 -1.12 1.41
CA TYR A 327 10.83 -0.95 2.04
C TYR A 327 10.84 -1.58 3.43
N LEU A 328 10.17 -0.96 4.40
CA LEU A 328 10.00 -1.51 5.75
C LEU A 328 8.53 -1.81 6.00
N THR A 329 8.19 -3.08 6.19
CA THR A 329 6.83 -3.51 6.53
C THR A 329 6.74 -3.68 8.04
N ILE A 330 5.96 -2.82 8.70
CA ILE A 330 5.67 -2.89 10.12
C ILE A 330 4.41 -3.73 10.29
N GLU A 331 4.56 -4.95 10.78
CA GLU A 331 3.46 -5.86 11.10
C GLU A 331 3.11 -5.69 12.58
N VAL A 332 1.86 -5.35 12.90
CA VAL A 332 1.41 -5.08 14.27
C VAL A 332 0.13 -5.80 14.63
N VAL A 333 -0.11 -5.94 15.93
CA VAL A 333 -1.38 -6.48 16.44
C VAL A 333 -2.54 -5.53 16.15
N ASP A 334 -2.45 -4.26 16.55
CA ASP A 334 -3.51 -3.25 16.37
C ASP A 334 -2.96 -2.01 15.64
N SER A 335 -3.29 -1.91 14.35
CA SER A 335 -2.83 -0.80 13.52
C SER A 335 -3.39 0.55 13.95
N ALA A 336 -4.59 0.59 14.54
CA ALA A 336 -5.21 1.85 14.94
C ALA A 336 -4.46 2.45 16.11
N ARG A 337 -4.10 1.63 17.10
CA ARG A 337 -3.25 2.03 18.23
C ARG A 337 -1.87 2.47 17.77
N THR A 338 -1.22 1.68 16.90
CA THR A 338 0.10 2.03 16.35
C THR A 338 0.08 3.37 15.61
N ARG A 339 -0.95 3.63 14.79
CA ARG A 339 -1.09 4.90 14.06
C ARG A 339 -1.31 6.08 14.99
N THR A 340 -2.11 5.93 16.05
CA THR A 340 -2.26 6.97 17.07
C THR A 340 -0.92 7.24 17.76
N PHE A 341 -0.26 6.20 18.25
CA PHE A 341 1.01 6.32 18.97
C PHE A 341 2.09 7.02 18.13
N PHE A 342 2.40 6.51 16.93
CA PHE A 342 3.44 7.10 16.08
C PHE A 342 3.00 8.42 15.42
N GLY A 343 1.68 8.67 15.30
CA GLY A 343 1.16 9.98 14.93
C GLY A 343 1.50 11.05 15.98
N GLU A 344 1.36 10.73 17.27
CA GLU A 344 1.68 11.64 18.38
C GLU A 344 3.20 11.75 18.63
N VAL A 345 3.91 10.62 18.61
CA VAL A 345 5.34 10.51 18.95
C VAL A 345 6.26 10.89 17.80
N LEU A 346 5.87 10.73 16.54
CA LEU A 346 6.73 11.06 15.39
C LEU A 346 6.09 12.06 14.42
N GLY A 347 4.81 12.40 14.59
CA GLY A 347 4.10 13.23 13.62
C GLY A 347 3.78 12.49 12.31
N TRP A 348 3.80 11.15 12.33
CA TRP A 348 3.50 10.35 11.16
C TRP A 348 2.07 10.55 10.69
N ARG A 349 1.91 10.56 9.37
CA ARG A 349 0.61 10.50 8.69
C ARG A 349 0.51 9.21 7.91
N PHE A 350 -0.72 8.74 7.75
CA PHE A 350 -0.99 7.45 7.16
C PHE A 350 -2.03 7.59 6.06
N SER A 351 -1.77 6.92 4.94
CA SER A 351 -2.71 6.74 3.84
C SER A 351 -3.18 5.29 3.79
N PRO A 352 -4.44 5.02 3.41
CA PRO A 352 -4.92 3.64 3.25
C PRO A 352 -4.09 2.87 2.21
N GLY A 353 -3.71 1.65 2.57
CA GLY A 353 -3.00 0.71 1.70
C GLY A 353 -3.93 -0.10 0.80
N ARG A 354 -3.36 -1.11 0.12
CA ARG A 354 -4.08 -1.98 -0.83
C ARG A 354 -4.60 -3.30 -0.23
N ILE A 355 -4.24 -3.57 1.02
CA ILE A 355 -4.65 -4.78 1.75
C ILE A 355 -5.56 -4.39 2.91
N GLU A 356 -6.31 -5.37 3.43
CA GLU A 356 -7.08 -5.19 4.66
C GLU A 356 -6.14 -4.78 5.81
N ASP A 357 -6.54 -3.73 6.53
CA ASP A 357 -5.77 -3.10 7.59
C ASP A 357 -4.31 -2.73 7.23
N GLY A 358 -4.07 -2.43 5.94
CA GLY A 358 -2.81 -1.92 5.43
C GLY A 358 -2.78 -0.40 5.34
N TRP A 359 -1.64 0.20 5.64
CA TRP A 359 -1.44 1.66 5.66
C TRP A 359 -0.05 2.03 5.13
N GLY A 360 0.05 3.07 4.31
CA GLY A 360 1.34 3.67 3.92
C GLY A 360 1.71 4.82 4.84
N VAL A 361 2.96 4.88 5.30
CA VAL A 361 3.49 6.00 6.09
C VAL A 361 3.93 7.12 5.15
N GLU A 362 3.33 8.30 5.29
CA GLU A 362 3.55 9.41 4.37
C GLU A 362 4.85 10.15 4.67
N GLY A 363 5.66 10.36 3.62
CA GLY A 363 6.78 11.30 3.68
C GLY A 363 7.97 10.85 4.53
N VAL A 364 8.03 9.58 4.92
CA VAL A 364 9.14 8.95 5.64
C VAL A 364 10.07 8.22 4.67
N VAL A 365 11.37 8.19 4.96
CA VAL A 365 12.37 7.37 4.23
C VAL A 365 13.14 6.42 5.15
N PRO A 366 13.46 5.19 4.69
CA PRO A 366 12.96 4.59 3.46
C PRO A 366 11.44 4.36 3.54
N MET A 367 10.81 4.09 2.40
CA MET A 367 9.36 3.88 2.36
C MET A 367 8.96 2.83 3.38
N SER A 368 7.93 3.13 4.15
CA SER A 368 7.45 2.28 5.23
C SER A 368 5.95 2.09 5.13
N GLY A 369 5.50 0.89 5.45
CA GLY A 369 4.08 0.52 5.54
C GLY A 369 3.77 -0.13 6.86
N LEU A 370 2.50 -0.13 7.23
CA LEU A 370 1.96 -0.75 8.42
C LEU A 370 0.86 -1.73 8.01
N SER A 371 0.85 -2.92 8.61
CA SER A 371 -0.22 -3.91 8.46
C SER A 371 -0.64 -4.39 9.84
N GLY A 372 -1.94 -4.33 10.16
CA GLY A 372 -2.47 -4.82 11.43
C GLY A 372 -3.01 -6.25 11.38
N GLY A 373 -3.44 -6.75 12.54
CA GLY A 373 -4.05 -8.09 12.67
C GLY A 373 -3.04 -9.23 12.85
N HIS A 374 -1.77 -8.92 13.13
CA HIS A 374 -0.73 -9.93 13.31
C HIS A 374 -0.71 -10.49 14.74
N ALA A 375 -0.10 -11.66 14.92
CA ALA A 375 -0.01 -12.30 16.24
C ALA A 375 1.01 -11.63 17.17
N VAL A 376 2.04 -11.01 16.58
CA VAL A 376 3.12 -10.33 17.28
C VAL A 376 3.60 -9.15 16.44
N ASP A 377 4.08 -8.10 17.11
CA ASP A 377 4.70 -6.98 16.42
C ASP A 377 6.08 -7.37 15.89
N THR A 378 6.35 -7.02 14.63
CA THR A 378 7.65 -7.21 13.97
C THR A 378 7.82 -6.24 12.80
N VAL A 379 9.06 -6.05 12.37
CA VAL A 379 9.38 -5.27 11.16
C VAL A 379 10.08 -6.19 10.18
N VAL A 380 9.49 -6.35 9.00
CA VAL A 380 10.00 -7.18 7.90
C VAL A 380 10.59 -6.27 6.81
N PRO A 381 11.93 -6.19 6.69
CA PRO A 381 12.57 -5.39 5.65
C PRO A 381 12.47 -6.06 4.28
N MET A 382 12.39 -5.24 3.23
CA MET A 382 12.67 -5.63 1.86
C MET A 382 14.03 -5.10 1.45
N TYR A 383 14.95 -5.98 1.04
CA TYR A 383 16.26 -5.60 0.54
C TYR A 383 16.30 -5.57 -0.99
N ARG A 384 16.86 -4.49 -1.55
CA ARG A 384 17.06 -4.34 -2.99
C ARG A 384 18.11 -5.33 -3.47
N VAL A 385 17.85 -6.02 -4.58
CA VAL A 385 18.81 -6.87 -5.27
C VAL A 385 18.81 -6.56 -6.76
N ASP A 386 19.98 -6.70 -7.40
CA ASP A 386 20.12 -6.44 -8.84
C ASP A 386 19.62 -7.61 -9.71
N ASP A 387 19.58 -8.81 -9.13
CA ASP A 387 19.11 -10.04 -9.78
C ASP A 387 18.41 -10.90 -8.72
N ILE A 388 17.08 -10.93 -8.77
CA ILE A 388 16.27 -11.63 -7.78
C ILE A 388 16.40 -13.15 -7.90
N ALA A 389 16.53 -13.68 -9.11
CA ALA A 389 16.64 -15.11 -9.32
C ALA A 389 17.94 -15.65 -8.70
N ALA A 390 19.05 -14.97 -8.95
CA ALA A 390 20.33 -15.32 -8.35
C ALA A 390 20.32 -15.14 -6.83
N ALA A 391 19.66 -14.11 -6.31
CA ALA A 391 19.57 -13.88 -4.87
C ALA A 391 18.73 -14.94 -4.14
N VAL A 392 17.61 -15.37 -4.72
CA VAL A 392 16.77 -16.47 -4.21
C VAL A 392 17.56 -17.78 -4.13
N GLU A 393 18.35 -18.10 -5.15
CA GLU A 393 19.22 -19.28 -5.11
C GLU A 393 20.29 -19.18 -4.02
N ARG A 394 20.86 -17.98 -3.78
CA ARG A 394 21.80 -17.77 -2.66
C ARG A 394 21.12 -17.94 -1.30
N VAL A 395 19.87 -17.51 -1.13
CA VAL A 395 19.10 -17.74 0.12
C VAL A 395 18.98 -19.23 0.39
N ARG A 396 18.55 -20.00 -0.61
CA ARG A 396 18.39 -21.46 -0.50
C ARG A 396 19.72 -22.16 -0.22
N ALA A 397 20.78 -21.76 -0.92
CA ALA A 397 22.12 -22.32 -0.74
C ALA A 397 22.73 -22.02 0.65
N ALA A 398 22.39 -20.86 1.24
CA ALA A 398 22.82 -20.46 2.58
C ALA A 398 21.99 -21.11 3.71
N GLY A 399 21.04 -21.99 3.39
CA GLY A 399 20.22 -22.70 4.38
C GLY A 399 18.92 -22.00 4.78
N GLY A 400 18.57 -20.90 4.11
CA GLY A 400 17.29 -20.22 4.26
C GLY A 400 16.21 -20.79 3.34
N THR A 401 15.00 -20.25 3.44
CA THR A 401 13.87 -20.57 2.56
C THR A 401 13.44 -19.33 1.79
N ALA A 402 13.10 -19.49 0.51
CA ALA A 402 12.59 -18.40 -0.33
C ALA A 402 11.48 -18.92 -1.26
N THR A 403 10.41 -18.13 -1.40
CA THR A 403 9.40 -18.35 -2.44
C THR A 403 10.02 -18.20 -3.83
N ASP A 404 9.31 -18.66 -4.87
CA ASP A 404 9.73 -18.30 -6.23
C ASP A 404 9.48 -16.80 -6.48
N PRO A 405 10.31 -16.10 -7.28
CA PRO A 405 10.09 -14.71 -7.60
C PRO A 405 8.71 -14.45 -8.22
N VAL A 406 7.98 -13.49 -7.67
CA VAL A 406 6.65 -13.10 -8.13
C VAL A 406 6.70 -11.68 -8.69
N ALA A 407 6.10 -11.49 -9.87
CA ALA A 407 5.98 -10.17 -10.47
C ALA A 407 4.94 -9.32 -9.73
N GLN A 408 5.34 -8.11 -9.35
CA GLN A 408 4.51 -7.08 -8.74
C GLN A 408 4.47 -5.84 -9.67
N PRO A 409 3.52 -4.91 -9.49
CA PRO A 409 3.47 -3.68 -10.29
C PRO A 409 4.71 -2.79 -10.21
N TYR A 410 5.55 -3.00 -9.19
CA TYR A 410 6.73 -2.19 -8.85
C TYR A 410 8.06 -2.96 -8.95
N GLY A 411 8.06 -4.19 -9.47
CA GLY A 411 9.27 -5.01 -9.57
C GLY A 411 8.99 -6.49 -9.30
N TRP A 412 10.05 -7.28 -9.16
CA TRP A 412 9.94 -8.67 -8.72
C TRP A 412 10.20 -8.77 -7.22
N THR A 413 9.45 -9.64 -6.53
CA THR A 413 9.64 -9.86 -5.10
C THR A 413 9.70 -11.35 -4.73
N SER A 414 10.36 -11.64 -3.61
CA SER A 414 10.37 -12.97 -3.01
C SER A 414 10.35 -12.85 -1.49
N GLU A 415 9.45 -13.57 -0.81
CA GLU A 415 9.47 -13.72 0.65
C GLU A 415 10.56 -14.72 1.03
N CYS A 416 11.34 -14.38 2.04
CA CYS A 416 12.50 -15.13 2.47
C CYS A 416 12.55 -15.27 3.99
N VAL A 417 13.18 -16.36 4.45
CA VAL A 417 13.54 -16.60 5.84
C VAL A 417 14.99 -17.07 5.88
N ASP A 418 15.80 -16.51 6.77
CA ASP A 418 17.19 -16.97 6.97
C ASP A 418 17.26 -18.33 7.70
N ASP A 419 18.47 -18.79 7.97
CA ASP A 419 18.73 -20.07 8.64
C ASP A 419 18.41 -20.09 10.14
N GLN A 420 17.90 -18.99 10.71
CA GLN A 420 17.52 -18.84 12.12
C GLN A 420 16.15 -18.20 12.34
N GLY A 421 15.35 -18.01 11.29
CA GLY A 421 13.96 -17.56 11.38
C GLY A 421 13.74 -16.07 11.13
N THR A 422 14.75 -15.32 10.71
CA THR A 422 14.63 -13.90 10.33
C THR A 422 13.85 -13.79 9.01
N ARG A 423 12.69 -13.13 9.04
CA ARG A 423 11.88 -12.86 7.85
C ARG A 423 12.36 -11.60 7.14
N PHE A 424 12.41 -11.64 5.81
CA PHE A 424 12.71 -10.49 4.96
C PHE A 424 12.16 -10.73 3.54
N TYR A 425 12.09 -9.67 2.74
CA TYR A 425 11.82 -9.77 1.30
C TYR A 425 13.06 -9.42 0.49
N LEU A 426 13.18 -10.02 -0.69
CA LEU A 426 14.05 -9.54 -1.76
C LEU A 426 13.23 -8.80 -2.80
N GLY A 427 13.73 -7.68 -3.30
CA GLY A 427 13.07 -6.87 -4.32
C GLY A 427 14.04 -6.47 -5.44
N GLU A 428 13.68 -6.80 -6.68
CA GLU A 428 14.32 -6.24 -7.89
C GLU A 428 13.38 -5.14 -8.41
N LEU A 429 13.70 -3.90 -8.04
CA LEU A 429 12.85 -2.70 -8.17
C LEU A 429 13.29 -1.78 -9.31
#